data_AF-A0AAD7MU95-F1
#
_entry.id   AF-A0AAD7MU95-F1
#
_cell.length_a   1.000
_cell.length_b   1.000
_cell.length_c   1.000
_cell.angle_alpha   90.00
_cell.angle_beta   90.00
_cell.angle_gamma   90.00
#
_symmetry.space_group_name_H-M   'P 1'
#
loop_
_entity.id
_entity.type
_entity.pdbx_description
1 polymer ?
#
loop_
_entity_poly.entity_id
_entity_poly.type
_entity_poly.pdbx_seq_one_letter_code
_entity_poly.pdbx_strand_id
1 'polypeptide(L)'
;QKTCLYLCHPQLLRNPRFDTPWQVLHASASDRAYITTMGFDITTFASIVDAGFGATWAATPIPRNDVLAAGKPHLGARSLDGAGALGLVLH
;
A
#
# COMPACT_ATOMS: atom_id res chain seq x y z
N GLN A 1 -3.99 -19.77 19.07
CA GLN A 1 -2.93 -19.02 18.36
C GLN A 1 -3.59 -17.85 17.64
N LYS A 2 -3.13 -16.61 17.85
CA LYS A 2 -3.63 -15.44 17.11
C LYS A 2 -2.93 -15.41 15.76
N THR A 3 -3.62 -15.81 14.71
CA THR A 3 -3.16 -15.65 13.32
C THR A 3 -3.26 -14.15 12.99
N CYS A 4 -2.12 -13.45 12.99
CA CYS A 4 -2.08 -12.10 12.45
C CYS A 4 -2.19 -12.17 10.93
N LEU A 5 -3.22 -11.54 10.37
CA LEU A 5 -3.50 -11.46 8.93
C LEU A 5 -2.65 -10.37 8.24
N TYR A 6 -1.44 -10.11 8.73
CA TYR A 6 -0.53 -9.13 8.14
C TYR A 6 0.85 -9.74 7.97
N LEU A 7 1.56 -9.25 6.94
CA LEU A 7 2.92 -9.68 6.61
C LEU A 7 3.84 -9.53 7.82
N CYS A 8 4.34 -10.65 8.31
CA CYS A 8 5.33 -10.70 9.38
C CYS A 8 6.74 -10.60 8.78
N HIS A 9 7.72 -10.14 9.55
CA HIS A 9 9.11 -9.98 9.12
C HIS A 9 9.69 -11.15 8.28
N PRO A 10 9.47 -12.45 8.59
CA PRO A 10 9.96 -13.55 7.75
C PRO A 10 9.25 -13.71 6.39
N GLN A 11 8.11 -13.04 6.19
CA GLN A 11 7.36 -13.03 4.93
C GLN A 11 7.69 -11.80 4.07
N LEU A 12 8.52 -10.89 4.57
CA LEU A 12 9.01 -9.74 3.81
C LEU A 12 10.23 -10.14 2.96
N LEU A 13 10.42 -9.45 1.85
CA LEU A 13 11.65 -9.55 1.06
C LEU A 13 12.87 -9.20 1.92
N ARG A 14 14.03 -9.74 1.56
CA ARG A 14 15.30 -9.51 2.26
C ARG A 14 15.62 -8.02 2.43
N ASN A 15 15.17 -7.20 1.48
CA ASN A 15 15.14 -5.75 1.59
C ASN A 15 13.77 -5.23 1.12
N PRO A 16 12.79 -5.06 2.02
CA PRO A 16 11.44 -4.67 1.62
C PRO A 16 11.32 -3.19 1.23
N ARG A 17 12.43 -2.44 1.26
CA ARG A 17 12.47 -1.02 0.91
C ARG A 17 12.80 -0.77 -0.57
N PHE A 18 13.39 -1.74 -1.27
CA PHE A 18 13.84 -1.61 -2.65
C PHE A 18 13.55 -2.90 -3.44
N ASP A 19 13.40 -2.78 -4.75
CA ASP A 19 13.16 -3.89 -5.69
C ASP A 19 11.99 -4.80 -5.28
N THR A 20 10.98 -4.23 -4.61
CA THR A 20 9.73 -4.96 -4.39
C THR A 20 9.06 -5.24 -5.73
N PRO A 21 8.35 -6.36 -5.89
CA PRO A 21 7.56 -6.64 -7.10
C PRO A 21 6.69 -5.45 -7.51
N TRP A 22 6.17 -4.71 -6.53
CA TRP A 22 5.45 -3.46 -6.74
C TRP A 22 6.32 -2.34 -7.33
N GLN A 23 7.50 -2.06 -6.77
CA GLN A 23 8.41 -1.03 -7.33
C GLN A 23 8.86 -1.38 -8.75
N VAL A 24 9.11 -2.66 -9.03
CA VAL A 24 9.48 -3.14 -10.37
C VAL A 24 8.31 -2.98 -11.34
N LEU A 25 7.09 -3.35 -10.92
CA LEU A 25 5.88 -3.19 -11.73
C LEU A 25 5.59 -1.71 -12.00
N HIS A 26 5.69 -0.86 -10.99
CA HIS A 26 5.52 0.59 -11.13
C HIS A 26 6.58 1.21 -12.04
N ALA A 27 7.85 0.83 -11.88
CA ALA A 27 8.95 1.29 -12.74
C ALA A 27 8.79 0.83 -14.20
N SER A 28 8.11 -0.29 -14.44
CA SER A 28 7.87 -0.78 -15.80
C SER A 28 6.91 0.09 -16.61
N ALA A 29 6.07 0.90 -15.95
CA ALA A 29 5.03 1.72 -16.56
C ALA A 29 4.18 0.97 -17.63
N SER A 30 4.04 -0.34 -17.47
CA SER A 30 3.43 -1.21 -18.47
C SER A 30 1.96 -1.42 -18.13
N ASP A 31 1.07 -0.86 -18.94
CA ASP A 31 -0.38 -1.05 -18.80
C ASP A 31 -0.76 -2.53 -18.77
N ARG A 32 -0.11 -3.36 -19.59
CA ARG A 32 -0.35 -4.82 -19.59
C ARG A 32 -0.02 -5.44 -18.24
N ALA A 33 1.08 -5.04 -17.61
CA ALA A 33 1.46 -5.57 -16.30
C ALA A 33 0.45 -5.13 -15.22
N TYR A 34 0.10 -3.85 -15.22
CA TYR A 34 -0.91 -3.28 -14.31
C TYR A 34 -2.27 -3.96 -14.44
N ILE A 35 -2.78 -4.12 -15.67
CA ILE A 35 -4.07 -4.77 -15.92
C ILE A 35 -4.02 -6.23 -15.48
N THR A 36 -2.92 -6.94 -15.77
CA THR A 36 -2.80 -8.37 -15.42
C THR A 36 -2.73 -8.58 -13.91
N THR A 37 -2.05 -7.69 -13.19
CA THR A 37 -1.81 -7.85 -11.75
C THR A 37 -2.91 -7.22 -10.89
N MET A 38 -3.49 -6.09 -11.31
CA MET A 38 -4.42 -5.29 -10.49
C MET A 38 -5.80 -5.08 -11.12
N GLY A 39 -5.98 -5.48 -12.38
CA GLY A 39 -7.26 -5.37 -13.09
C GLY A 39 -7.52 -4.02 -13.76
N PHE A 40 -6.65 -3.03 -13.61
CA PHE A 40 -6.76 -1.70 -14.22
C PHE A 40 -5.41 -1.23 -14.77
N ASP A 41 -5.41 -0.30 -15.72
CA ASP A 41 -4.19 0.34 -16.23
C ASP A 41 -3.57 1.31 -15.21
N ILE A 42 -2.34 1.78 -15.50
CA ILE A 42 -1.59 2.66 -14.59
C ILE A 42 -2.30 4.00 -14.37
N THR A 43 -3.00 4.51 -15.39
CA THR A 43 -3.69 5.80 -15.34
C THR A 43 -4.91 5.74 -14.44
N THR A 44 -5.69 4.66 -14.57
CA THR A 44 -6.85 4.37 -13.73
C THR A 44 -6.43 4.16 -12.29
N PHE A 45 -5.34 3.41 -12.07
CA PHE A 45 -4.76 3.23 -10.73
C PHE A 45 -4.36 4.57 -10.11
N ALA A 46 -3.58 5.39 -10.83
CA ALA A 46 -3.16 6.71 -10.36
C ALA A 46 -4.36 7.61 -10.06
N SER A 47 -5.38 7.60 -10.91
CA SER A 47 -6.60 8.37 -10.70
C SER A 47 -7.32 7.99 -9.41
N ILE A 48 -7.33 6.70 -9.00
CA ILE A 48 -7.95 6.27 -7.74
C ILE A 48 -7.14 6.78 -6.54
N VAL A 49 -5.81 6.68 -6.62
CA VAL A 49 -4.91 7.19 -5.58
C VAL A 49 -5.12 8.69 -5.39
N ASP A 50 -5.16 9.45 -6.48
CA ASP A 50 -5.28 10.91 -6.48
C ASP A 50 -6.69 11.41 -6.17
N ALA A 51 -7.74 10.66 -6.54
CA ALA A 51 -9.14 11.02 -6.26
C ALA A 51 -9.51 11.02 -4.77
N GLY A 52 -8.59 10.62 -3.89
CA GLY A 52 -8.74 10.75 -2.45
C GLY A 52 -8.38 9.50 -1.66
N PHE A 53 -8.10 8.38 -2.31
CA PHE A 53 -7.63 7.19 -1.60
C PHE A 53 -6.32 7.48 -0.86
N GLY A 54 -5.33 8.11 -1.51
CA GLY A 54 -4.05 8.43 -0.90
C GLY A 54 -4.19 9.38 0.29
N ALA A 55 -5.01 10.42 0.15
CA ALA A 55 -5.29 11.38 1.22
C ALA A 55 -6.03 10.73 2.40
N THR A 56 -7.05 9.93 2.13
CA THR A 56 -7.81 9.20 3.15
C THR A 56 -6.91 8.20 3.87
N TRP A 57 -6.14 7.42 3.11
CA TRP A 57 -5.16 6.49 3.66
C TRP A 57 -4.23 7.22 4.63
N ALA A 58 -3.59 8.29 4.18
CA ALA A 58 -2.66 9.09 4.99
C ALA A 58 -3.33 9.64 6.28
N ALA A 59 -4.56 10.14 6.17
CA ALA A 59 -5.29 10.81 7.24
C ALA A 59 -5.99 9.86 8.23
N THR A 60 -6.32 8.63 7.85
CA THR A 60 -7.06 7.69 8.69
C THR A 60 -6.12 6.88 9.59
N PRO A 61 -6.17 7.04 10.93
CA PRO A 61 -5.42 6.18 11.83
C PRO A 61 -5.88 4.72 11.70
N ILE A 62 -4.95 3.77 11.69
CA ILE A 62 -5.30 2.35 11.74
C ILE A 62 -5.75 2.05 13.17
N PRO A 63 -7.01 1.63 13.40
CA PRO A 63 -7.50 1.34 14.75
C PRO A 63 -6.66 0.24 15.39
N ARG A 64 -6.05 0.55 16.53
CA ARG A 64 -5.40 -0.42 17.42
C ARG A 64 -5.82 -0.12 18.85
N ASN A 65 -5.73 -1.12 19.73
CA ASN A 65 -6.14 -0.97 21.13
C ASN A 65 -5.36 0.12 21.90
N ASP A 66 -4.19 0.52 21.38
CA ASP A 66 -3.29 1.53 21.91
C ASP A 66 -3.28 2.85 21.09
N VAL A 67 -4.15 2.99 20.09
CA VAL A 67 -4.22 4.17 19.22
C VAL A 67 -5.49 4.97 19.52
N LEU A 68 -5.30 6.22 19.98
CA LEU A 68 -6.38 7.19 20.09
C LEU A 68 -6.91 7.53 18.69
N ALA A 69 -8.21 7.32 18.46
CA ALA A 69 -8.86 7.57 17.16
C ALA A 69 -8.77 9.05 16.70
N ALA A 70 -8.65 9.99 17.63
CA ALA A 70 -8.46 11.42 17.36
C ALA A 70 -6.97 11.83 17.26
N GLY A 71 -6.04 10.88 17.40
CA GLY A 71 -4.61 11.14 17.33
C GLY A 71 -4.18 11.52 15.90
N LYS A 72 -3.27 12.49 15.78
CA LYS A 72 -2.70 12.86 14.48
C LYS A 72 -1.98 11.64 13.87
N PRO A 73 -2.25 11.30 12.60
CA PRO A 73 -1.56 10.21 11.92
C PRO A 73 -0.06 10.47 11.85
N HIS A 74 0.74 9.48 12.23
CA HIS A 74 2.19 9.57 12.12
C HIS A 74 2.64 9.09 10.74
N LEU A 75 2.61 9.99 9.76
CA LEU A 75 2.92 9.68 8.35
C LEU A 75 4.31 9.03 8.18
N GLY A 76 5.30 9.44 8.99
CA GLY A 76 6.66 8.88 8.95
C GLY A 76 6.81 7.46 9.50
N ALA A 77 5.79 6.89 10.12
CA ALA A 77 5.80 5.51 10.65
C ALA A 77 4.95 4.53 9.81
N ARG A 78 4.41 4.97 8.67
CA ARG A 78 3.70 4.08 7.76
C ARG A 78 4.70 3.33 6.88
N SER A 79 4.56 2.00 6.87
CA SER A 79 5.37 1.15 5.98
C SER A 79 5.00 1.29 4.51
N LEU A 80 3.79 1.80 4.21
CA LEU A 80 3.25 1.96 2.85
C LEU A 80 2.60 3.34 2.67
N ASP A 81 2.89 3.97 1.54
CA ASP A 81 2.17 5.14 1.04
C ASP A 81 0.81 4.73 0.43
N GLY A 82 0.03 5.71 -0.04
CA GLY A 82 -1.31 5.45 -0.61
C GLY A 82 -1.27 4.49 -1.80
N ALA A 83 -0.29 4.64 -2.69
CA ALA A 83 -0.11 3.76 -3.84
C ALA A 83 0.26 2.33 -3.40
N GLY A 84 1.23 2.18 -2.50
CA GLY A 84 1.61 0.87 -1.96
C GLY A 84 0.49 0.18 -1.19
N ALA A 85 -0.35 0.92 -0.46
CA ALA A 85 -1.50 0.37 0.24
C ALA A 85 -2.60 -0.10 -0.72
N LEU A 86 -2.95 0.70 -1.73
CA LEU A 86 -3.91 0.30 -2.75
C LEU A 86 -3.39 -0.90 -3.54
N GLY A 87 -2.12 -0.88 -3.92
CA GLY A 87 -1.47 -1.98 -4.63
C GLY A 87 -1.45 -3.28 -3.83
N LEU A 88 -1.27 -3.22 -2.51
CA LEU A 88 -1.34 -4.40 -1.64
C LEU A 88 -2.76 -4.99 -1.54
N VAL A 89 -3.80 -4.16 -1.59
CA VAL A 89 -5.21 -4.64 -1.54
C VAL A 89 -5.61 -5.36 -2.82
N LEU A 90 -5.01 -4.98 -3.95
CA LEU A 90 -5.34 -5.50 -5.27
C LEU A 90 -4.54 -6.74 -5.68
N HIS A 91 -3.59 -7.17 -4.84
CA HIS A 91 -2.70 -8.31 -5.07
C HIS A 91 -3.08 -9.51 -4.20
#